data_AF-A0A0F3N3M2-F1
#
_entry.id   AF-A0A0F3N3M2-F1
#
_cell.length_a   1.000
_cell.length_b   1.000
_cell.length_c   1.000
_cell.angle_alpha   90.00
_cell.angle_beta   90.00
_cell.angle_gamma   90.00
#
_symmetry.space_group_name_H-M   'P 1'
#
loop_
_entity.id
_entity.type
_entity.pdbx_description
1 polymer ?
#
loop_
_entity_poly.entity_id
_entity_poly.type
_entity_poly.pdbx_seq_one_letter_code
_entity_poly.pdbx_strand_id
1 'polypeptide(L)'
;MIKEVVLYNLPSYFHVISVPKSLPRTKSKALNYALEYSRGEYLVVYDAEDKPEQLLKALAMFKNLPLEYACLQAKLNFYNKNENILTKMLM
;
A
#
# COMPACT_ATOMS: atom_id res chain seq x y z
N MET A 1 10.52 10.00 13.73
CA MET A 1 9.68 9.53 12.60
C MET A 1 9.59 10.53 11.45
N ILE A 2 8.68 11.51 11.40
CA ILE A 2 8.58 12.39 10.20
C ILE A 2 9.86 13.19 9.94
N LYS A 3 10.53 13.67 11.01
CA LYS A 3 11.84 14.33 10.90
C LYS A 3 12.93 13.44 10.30
N GLU A 4 12.82 12.11 10.41
CA GLU A 4 13.78 11.16 9.84
C GLU A 4 13.45 10.83 8.39
N VAL A 5 12.16 10.81 8.00
CA VAL A 5 11.76 10.62 6.60
C VAL A 5 12.34 11.74 5.72
N VAL A 6 12.44 12.96 6.25
CA VAL A 6 13.07 14.12 5.57
C VAL A 6 14.58 13.93 5.36
N LEU A 7 15.24 13.02 6.10
CA LEU A 7 16.65 12.69 5.89
C LEU A 7 16.86 11.77 4.66
N TYR A 8 15.82 11.12 4.17
CA TYR A 8 15.89 10.32 2.96
C TYR A 8 15.69 11.22 1.74
N ASN A 9 16.57 11.09 0.75
CA ASN A 9 16.41 11.75 -0.55
C ASN A 9 15.33 11.03 -1.36
N LEU A 10 14.06 11.34 -1.07
CA LEU A 10 12.92 10.72 -1.73
C LEU A 10 12.77 11.25 -3.17
N PRO A 11 12.41 10.38 -4.13
CA PRO A 11 12.06 10.82 -5.47
C PRO A 11 10.91 11.82 -5.48
N SER A 12 10.84 12.66 -6.53
CA SER A 12 9.84 13.74 -6.67
C SER A 12 8.38 13.25 -6.69
N TYR A 13 8.16 11.97 -6.97
CA TYR A 13 6.83 11.35 -6.97
C TYR A 13 6.37 10.87 -5.58
N PHE A 14 7.20 11.03 -4.53
CA PHE A 14 6.76 10.81 -3.16
C PHE A 14 6.24 12.10 -2.54
N HIS A 15 5.12 11.98 -1.81
CA HIS A 15 4.56 13.06 -1.02
C HIS A 15 4.35 12.58 0.42
N VAL A 16 5.02 13.21 1.38
CA VAL A 16 4.99 12.81 2.79
C VAL A 16 3.95 13.64 3.54
N ILE A 17 2.94 12.98 4.10
CA ILE A 17 1.84 13.65 4.80
C ILE A 17 1.97 13.40 6.30
N SER A 18 2.02 14.49 7.08
CA SER A 18 1.99 14.43 8.54
C SER A 18 0.56 14.49 9.05
N VAL A 19 0.04 13.37 9.55
CA VAL A 19 -1.28 13.34 10.20
C VAL A 19 -1.18 14.00 11.59
N PRO A 20 -2.04 14.98 11.92
CA PRO A 20 -2.05 15.60 13.25
C PRO A 20 -2.21 14.56 14.37
N LYS A 21 -1.52 14.79 15.50
CA LYS A 21 -1.65 13.93 16.68
C LYS A 21 -3.05 14.02 17.25
N SER A 22 -3.87 13.00 16.97
CA SER A 22 -5.19 12.83 17.58
C SER A 22 -5.58 11.37 17.61
N LEU A 23 -6.52 11.01 18.48
CA LEU A 23 -7.07 9.66 18.56
C LEU A 23 -8.23 9.48 17.57
N PRO A 24 -8.51 8.25 17.11
CA PRO A 24 -7.62 7.08 17.22
C PRO A 24 -6.39 7.24 16.30
N ARG A 25 -5.32 6.49 16.58
CA ARG A 25 -4.12 6.42 15.71
C ARG A 25 -4.15 5.12 14.92
N THR A 26 -4.77 5.14 13.76
CA THR A 26 -5.02 3.95 12.94
C THR A 26 -4.59 4.14 11.50
N LYS A 27 -4.33 3.02 10.82
CA LYS A 27 -4.05 2.99 9.37
C LYS A 27 -5.17 3.64 8.57
N SER A 28 -6.43 3.32 8.87
CA SER A 28 -7.61 3.90 8.19
C SER A 28 -7.64 5.42 8.27
N LYS A 29 -7.32 6.00 9.44
CA LYS A 29 -7.24 7.46 9.58
C LYS A 29 -6.14 8.07 8.72
N ALA A 30 -4.95 7.44 8.70
CA ALA A 30 -3.85 7.92 7.87
C ALA A 30 -4.19 7.87 6.38
N LEU A 31 -4.82 6.78 5.92
CA LEU A 31 -5.27 6.63 4.54
C LEU A 31 -6.34 7.66 4.15
N ASN A 32 -7.28 7.98 5.04
CA ASN A 32 -8.27 9.03 4.79
C ASN A 32 -7.62 10.41 4.59
N TYR A 33 -6.58 10.73 5.37
CA TYR A 33 -5.79 11.96 5.15
C TYR A 33 -5.07 11.92 3.80
N ALA A 34 -4.47 10.78 3.44
CA ALA A 34 -3.75 10.64 2.17
C ALA A 34 -4.67 10.68 0.94
N LEU A 35 -5.93 10.28 1.09
CA LEU A 35 -6.91 10.23 0.01
C LEU A 35 -7.15 11.61 -0.60
N GLU A 36 -7.20 12.67 0.21
CA GLU A 36 -7.39 14.06 -0.27
C GLU A 36 -6.27 14.54 -1.21
N TYR A 37 -5.08 13.94 -1.10
CA TYR A 37 -3.91 14.28 -1.92
C TYR A 37 -3.73 13.31 -3.11
N SER A 38 -4.51 12.23 -3.15
CA SER A 38 -4.42 11.20 -4.19
C SER A 38 -5.19 11.65 -5.44
N ARG A 39 -4.54 11.56 -6.61
CA ARG A 39 -5.07 12.13 -7.88
C ARG A 39 -5.28 11.13 -9.02
N GLY A 40 -4.88 9.88 -8.83
CA GLY A 40 -4.97 8.84 -9.85
C GLY A 40 -6.40 8.32 -10.04
N GLU A 41 -6.67 7.73 -11.21
CA GLU A 41 -7.92 6.99 -11.48
C GLU A 41 -8.03 5.74 -10.59
N TYR A 42 -6.90 5.11 -10.27
CA TYR A 42 -6.80 3.97 -9.37
C TYR A 42 -6.01 4.34 -8.13
N LEU A 43 -6.43 3.81 -6.97
CA LEU A 43 -5.73 3.93 -5.70
C LEU A 43 -5.12 2.58 -5.30
N VAL A 44 -3.89 2.61 -4.81
CA VAL A 44 -3.20 1.43 -4.29
C VAL A 44 -2.69 1.72 -2.90
N VAL A 45 -2.88 0.76 -1.99
CA VAL A 45 -2.40 0.82 -0.62
C VAL A 45 -1.29 -0.23 -0.47
N TYR A 46 -0.11 0.22 -0.08
CA TYR A 46 1.02 -0.62 0.30
C TYR A 46 1.31 -0.48 1.78
N ASP A 47 1.64 -1.59 2.43
CA ASP A 47 2.30 -1.56 3.72
C ASP A 47 3.80 -1.29 3.57
N ALA A 48 4.46 -0.89 4.66
CA ALA A 48 5.85 -0.43 4.62
C ALA A 48 6.83 -1.54 4.20
N GLU A 49 6.45 -2.79 4.42
CA GLU A 49 7.21 -4.00 4.08
C GLU A 49 6.95 -4.52 2.65
N ASP A 50 5.97 -3.99 1.93
CA ASP A 50 5.56 -4.52 0.63
C ASP A 50 6.57 -4.20 -0.49
N LYS A 51 6.70 -5.15 -1.42
CA LYS A 51 7.41 -4.95 -2.69
C LYS A 51 6.40 -4.75 -3.83
N PRO A 52 6.39 -3.60 -4.52
CA PRO A 52 5.34 -3.26 -5.48
C PRO A 52 5.54 -3.97 -6.83
N GLU A 53 5.10 -5.23 -6.93
CA GLU A 53 5.18 -6.02 -8.18
C GLU A 53 3.84 -6.18 -8.91
N GLN A 54 2.72 -5.82 -8.26
CA GLN A 54 1.38 -6.19 -8.72
C GLN A 54 0.62 -5.08 -9.48
N LEU A 55 1.18 -3.87 -9.61
CA LEU A 55 0.46 -2.72 -10.21
C LEU A 55 -0.04 -2.97 -11.63
N LEU A 56 0.85 -3.43 -12.52
CA LEU A 56 0.49 -3.67 -13.91
C LEU A 56 -0.55 -4.79 -14.06
N LYS A 57 -0.49 -5.81 -13.18
CA LYS A 57 -1.47 -6.90 -13.14
C LYS A 57 -2.82 -6.41 -12.65
N ALA A 58 -2.85 -5.62 -11.58
CA ALA A 58 -4.08 -5.03 -11.07
C ALA A 58 -4.76 -4.12 -12.10
N LEU A 59 -3.98 -3.28 -12.79
CA LEU A 59 -4.50 -2.43 -13.87
C LEU A 59 -5.07 -3.25 -15.03
N ALA A 60 -4.37 -4.30 -15.47
CA ALA A 60 -4.87 -5.21 -16.50
C ALA A 60 -6.16 -5.90 -16.08
N MET A 61 -6.28 -6.29 -14.80
CA MET A 61 -7.50 -6.89 -14.26
C MET A 61 -8.68 -5.90 -14.24
N PHE A 62 -8.48 -4.68 -13.74
CA PHE A 62 -9.54 -3.66 -13.75
C PHE A 62 -10.06 -3.36 -15.16
N LYS A 63 -9.18 -3.34 -16.17
CA LYS A 63 -9.58 -3.16 -17.58
C LYS A 63 -10.46 -4.27 -18.14
N ASN A 64 -10.40 -5.47 -17.56
CA ASN A 64 -11.13 -6.65 -18.04
C ASN A 64 -12.32 -7.03 -17.14
N LEU A 65 -12.50 -6.37 -16.00
CA LEU A 65 -13.59 -6.64 -15.06
C LEU A 65 -14.78 -5.69 -15.29
N PRO A 66 -16.02 -6.13 -14.99
CA PRO A 66 -17.18 -5.25 -14.96
C PRO A 66 -16.99 -4.06 -14.01
N LEU A 67 -17.67 -2.95 -14.29
CA LEU A 67 -17.56 -1.71 -13.52
C LEU A 67 -18.04 -1.82 -12.05
N GLU A 68 -18.75 -2.89 -11.69
CA GLU A 68 -19.19 -3.15 -10.31
C GLU A 68 -18.02 -3.52 -9.36
N TYR A 69 -16.87 -3.92 -9.91
CA TYR A 69 -15.69 -4.27 -9.12
C TYR A 69 -14.93 -3.02 -8.69
N ALA A 70 -15.07 -2.64 -7.42
CA ALA A 70 -14.42 -1.44 -6.86
C ALA A 70 -13.00 -1.68 -6.31
N CYS A 71 -12.61 -2.93 -6.03
CA CYS A 71 -11.34 -3.24 -5.38
C CYS A 71 -10.77 -4.59 -5.85
N LEU A 72 -9.44 -4.64 -5.95
CA LEU A 72 -8.68 -5.86 -6.21
C LEU A 72 -7.76 -6.14 -5.03
N GLN A 73 -7.94 -7.30 -4.41
CA GLN A 73 -7.07 -7.77 -3.34
C GLN A 73 -5.89 -8.55 -3.93
N ALA A 74 -4.67 -8.11 -3.65
CA ALA A 74 -3.48 -8.88 -3.97
C ALA A 74 -3.36 -10.11 -3.05
N LYS A 75 -2.81 -11.22 -3.58
CA LYS A 75 -2.46 -12.38 -2.75
C LYS A 75 -1.40 -11.95 -1.73
N LEU A 76 -1.64 -12.26 -0.46
CA LEU A 76 -0.65 -12.11 0.61
C LEU A 76 0.47 -13.12 0.39
N ASN A 77 1.70 -12.64 0.26
CA ASN A 77 2.88 -13.48 0.09
C ASN A 77 3.82 -13.27 1.28
N PHE A 78 4.19 -14.37 1.95
CA PHE A 78 5.19 -14.35 3.00
C PHE A 78 6.59 -14.35 2.39
N TYR A 79 7.41 -13.36 2.77
CA TYR A 79 8.79 -13.25 2.29
C TYR A 79 9.67 -14.42 2.78
N ASN A 80 9.35 -15.00 3.94
CA ASN A 80 10.12 -16.04 4.61
C ASN A 80 9.58 -17.46 4.41
N LYS A 81 8.72 -17.68 3.41
CA LYS A 81 8.10 -18.98 3.12
C LYS A 81 9.04 -20.20 3.12
N ASN A 82 10.33 -19.98 2.82
CA ASN A 82 11.34 -21.03 2.70
C ASN A 82 12.20 -21.20 3.97
N GLU A 83 11.97 -20.44 5.04
CA GLU A 83 12.81 -20.49 6.24
C GLU A 83 12.56 -21.74 7.09
N ASN A 84 11.31 -22.21 7.20
CA ASN A 84 10.98 -23.43 7.93
C ASN A 84 9.64 -24.06 7.48
N ILE A 85 9.29 -25.20 8.07
CA ILE A 85 8.06 -25.94 7.76
C ILE A 85 6.81 -25.12 8.08
N LEU A 86 6.79 -24.39 9.20
CA LEU A 86 5.64 -23.59 9.62
C LEU A 86 5.36 -22.45 8.62
N THR A 87 6.38 -21.70 8.23
CA THR A 87 6.24 -20.61 7.25
C THR A 87 5.83 -21.12 5.87
N LYS A 88 6.21 -22.37 5.53
CA LYS A 88 5.82 -23.02 4.29
C LYS A 88 4.35 -23.44 4.26
N MET A 89 3.76 -23.75 5.42
CA MET A 89 2.34 -24.09 5.55
C MET A 89 1.40 -22.87 5.44
N LEU A 90 1.94 -21.65 5.58
CA LEU A 90 1.16 -20.40 5.49
C LEU A 90 0.99 -19.88 4.04
N MET A 91 1.40 -20.65 3.03
CA MET A 91 1.39 -20.26 1.61
C MET A 91 0.18 -20.72 0.78
#